data_AF-A0A8H3EVY0-F1
#
_entry.id   AF-A0A8H3EVY0-F1
#
_cell.length_a   1.000
_cell.length_b   1.000
_cell.length_c   1.000
_cell.angle_alpha   90.00
_cell.angle_beta   90.00
_cell.angle_gamma   90.00
#
_symmetry.space_group_name_H-M   'P 1'
#
loop_
_entity.id
_entity.type
_entity.pdbx_description
1 polymer ?
#
loop_
_entity_poly.entity_id
_entity_poly.type
_entity_poly.pdbx_seq_one_letter_code
_entity_poly.pdbx_strand_id
1 'polypeptide(L)'
;MPEPDSLAVVAHHFYGEALGVADIDANLLTVNSSIVLTMDWDPLEFVRDYKFGDAANYMDIFNNVLTMTSDGCNVQALTCRQYLMQKWPANGTTILAAVGQDMLRGNIKVEASDYTIHWRKQPGKWRFWISGFIHTVVEFIRQLVWMGSVLRPSPEKGVLYRSYPKCELSIQSEQIAASKILDLAKTNSLYYTVTYSLEVVEPSINEGTCWQPLFQYPIMAYRPPIARRADSYQD
;
A
#
# COMPACT_ATOMS: atom_id res chain seq x y z
N MET A 1 27.76 -2.66 7.98
CA MET A 1 26.65 -3.22 8.79
C MET A 1 25.61 -3.72 7.79
N PRO A 2 25.08 -4.95 7.89
CA PRO A 2 24.03 -5.40 6.98
C PRO A 2 22.80 -4.50 7.19
N GLU A 3 22.19 -3.99 6.11
CA GLU A 3 20.88 -3.34 6.23
C GLU A 3 19.86 -4.35 6.79
N PRO A 4 18.95 -3.96 7.69
CA PRO A 4 17.84 -4.83 8.05
C PRO A 4 16.97 -5.06 6.81
N ASP A 5 16.54 -6.32 6.62
CA ASP A 5 15.73 -6.79 5.50
C ASP A 5 14.39 -6.06 5.37
N SER A 6 14.41 -4.83 4.85
CA SER A 6 13.21 -4.14 4.35
C SER A 6 12.60 -4.90 3.18
N LEU A 7 13.44 -5.68 2.50
CA LEU A 7 13.11 -6.40 1.30
C LEU A 7 13.67 -7.86 1.36
N ALA A 8 13.04 -8.93 1.87
CA ALA A 8 11.66 -9.29 2.33
C ALA A 8 10.52 -9.06 1.32
N VAL A 9 10.79 -8.08 0.50
CA VAL A 9 10.22 -7.48 -0.70
C VAL A 9 8.73 -7.12 -0.66
N VAL A 10 8.09 -7.19 0.50
CA VAL A 10 6.60 -7.22 0.70
C VAL A 10 5.95 -8.43 0.04
N ALA A 11 6.42 -8.81 -1.15
CA ALA A 11 6.00 -9.98 -1.88
C ALA A 11 7.16 -10.59 -2.69
N HIS A 12 8.22 -11.05 -2.02
CA HIS A 12 9.01 -12.11 -2.65
C HIS A 12 8.34 -13.48 -2.58
N HIS A 13 7.90 -14.09 -1.47
CA HIS A 13 7.28 -13.61 -0.22
C HIS A 13 5.78 -13.21 -0.29
N PHE A 14 5.17 -13.18 -1.48
CA PHE A 14 3.80 -13.72 -1.66
C PHE A 14 3.87 -14.92 -2.64
N TYR A 15 4.65 -14.85 -3.74
CA TYR A 15 4.74 -15.94 -4.73
C TYR A 15 6.08 -16.28 -5.42
N GLY A 16 6.97 -15.34 -5.73
CA GLY A 16 8.20 -15.62 -6.51
C GLY A 16 9.23 -16.54 -5.80
N GLU A 17 9.47 -16.35 -4.50
CA GLU A 17 10.45 -17.12 -3.72
C GLU A 17 9.94 -18.54 -3.40
N ALA A 18 8.63 -18.75 -3.52
CA ALA A 18 7.99 -20.06 -3.44
C ALA A 18 8.17 -20.91 -4.71
N LEU A 19 8.56 -20.27 -5.82
CA LEU A 19 8.62 -20.89 -7.14
C LEU A 19 10.02 -20.83 -7.76
N GLY A 20 10.93 -19.99 -7.26
CA GLY A 20 12.33 -19.94 -7.73
C GLY A 20 12.48 -19.44 -9.17
N VAL A 21 11.47 -18.76 -9.70
CA VAL A 21 11.49 -18.14 -11.03
C VAL A 21 11.59 -16.63 -10.85
N ALA A 22 12.57 -16.00 -11.53
CA ALA A 22 12.84 -14.56 -11.44
C ALA A 22 11.73 -13.69 -12.08
N ASP A 23 10.81 -14.32 -12.80
CA ASP A 23 9.61 -13.75 -13.38
C ASP A 23 8.38 -14.52 -12.89
N ILE A 24 7.25 -13.82 -12.74
CA ILE A 24 5.95 -14.48 -12.61
C ILE A 24 5.66 -15.10 -13.99
N ASP A 25 5.70 -16.43 -14.06
CA ASP A 25 5.29 -17.17 -15.28
C ASP A 25 3.96 -16.60 -15.78
N ALA A 26 3.88 -16.26 -17.08
CA ALA A 26 2.68 -15.72 -17.71
C ALA A 26 1.45 -16.63 -17.48
N ASN A 27 1.67 -17.94 -17.32
CA ASN A 27 0.62 -18.92 -16.98
C ASN A 27 -0.01 -18.70 -15.59
N LEU A 28 0.68 -18.01 -14.68
CA LEU A 28 0.17 -17.68 -13.34
C LEU A 28 -0.70 -16.42 -13.34
N LEU A 29 -0.52 -15.51 -14.31
CA LEU A 29 -1.25 -14.24 -14.35
C LEU A 29 -2.78 -14.42 -14.47
N THR A 30 -3.23 -15.54 -15.01
CA THR A 30 -4.64 -15.95 -15.16
C THR A 30 -5.19 -16.73 -13.96
N VAL A 31 -4.39 -16.98 -12.92
CA VAL A 31 -4.86 -17.67 -11.72
C VAL A 31 -5.71 -16.73 -10.87
N ASN A 32 -6.94 -17.15 -10.61
CA ASN A 32 -7.80 -16.51 -9.61
C ASN A 32 -7.25 -16.79 -8.21
N SER A 33 -7.13 -15.72 -7.42
CA SER A 33 -6.71 -15.73 -6.03
C SER A 33 -7.76 -15.05 -5.16
N SER A 34 -7.81 -15.40 -3.88
CA SER A 34 -8.60 -14.69 -2.86
C SER A 34 -7.74 -14.47 -1.62
N ILE A 35 -7.74 -13.25 -1.10
CA ILE A 35 -6.97 -12.88 0.09
C ILE A 35 -7.79 -12.03 1.06
N VAL A 36 -7.34 -11.99 2.30
CA VAL A 36 -7.82 -11.08 3.35
C VAL A 36 -6.65 -10.26 3.86
N LEU A 37 -6.67 -8.95 3.61
CA LEU A 37 -5.64 -8.00 4.05
C LEU A 37 -6.17 -7.21 5.25
N THR A 38 -5.58 -7.39 6.43
CA THR A 38 -5.86 -6.55 7.61
C THR A 38 -4.75 -5.51 7.74
N MET A 39 -5.09 -4.22 7.79
CA MET A 39 -4.12 -3.12 7.84
C MET A 39 -4.28 -2.33 9.13
N ASP A 40 -3.16 -1.99 9.76
CA ASP A 40 -3.05 -1.04 10.87
C ASP A 40 -3.09 0.40 10.33
N TRP A 41 -4.27 0.78 9.85
CA TRP A 41 -4.54 2.04 9.17
C TRP A 41 -6.01 2.43 9.36
N ASP A 42 -6.26 3.66 9.80
CA ASP A 42 -7.56 4.31 9.76
C ASP A 42 -7.46 5.69 9.06
N PRO A 43 -7.95 5.84 7.81
CA PRO A 43 -7.92 7.12 7.12
C PRO A 43 -8.81 8.19 7.77
N LEU A 44 -9.74 7.83 8.68
CA LEU A 44 -10.48 8.82 9.48
C LEU A 44 -9.62 9.47 10.57
N GLU A 45 -8.60 8.78 11.06
CA GLU A 45 -7.62 9.35 12.01
C GLU A 45 -6.81 10.45 11.31
N PHE A 46 -6.29 10.15 10.12
CA PHE A 46 -5.60 11.13 9.26
C PHE A 46 -6.44 12.39 8.99
N VAL A 47 -7.71 12.24 8.61
CA VAL A 47 -8.55 13.40 8.27
C VAL A 47 -8.82 14.30 9.49
N ARG A 48 -8.97 13.70 10.68
CA ARG A 48 -9.19 14.43 11.94
C ARG A 48 -7.94 15.17 12.40
N ASP A 49 -6.79 14.52 12.43
CA ASP A 49 -5.56 15.06 13.01
C ASP A 49 -5.00 16.24 12.20
N TYR A 50 -5.10 16.17 10.87
CA TYR A 50 -4.70 17.26 9.97
C TYR A 50 -5.75 18.38 9.88
N LYS A 51 -6.87 18.26 10.62
CA LYS A 51 -7.92 19.27 10.74
C LYS A 51 -8.48 19.75 9.40
N PHE A 52 -8.75 18.84 8.47
CA PHE A 52 -9.36 19.16 7.16
C PHE A 52 -10.85 19.60 7.24
N GLY A 53 -11.28 20.14 8.40
CA GLY A 53 -12.66 20.54 8.70
C GLY A 53 -13.62 19.36 8.87
N ASP A 54 -14.91 19.67 9.03
CA ASP A 54 -15.97 18.69 8.82
C ASP A 54 -15.99 18.32 7.33
N ALA A 55 -15.38 17.18 7.02
CA ALA A 55 -15.10 16.70 5.69
C ALA A 55 -16.36 16.26 4.93
N ALA A 56 -17.19 17.22 4.50
CA ALA A 56 -18.33 16.97 3.62
C ALA A 56 -17.94 16.30 2.28
N ASN A 57 -16.64 16.31 1.92
CA ASN A 57 -16.11 15.65 0.74
C ASN A 57 -14.73 15.00 0.99
N TYR A 58 -14.72 13.83 1.64
CA TYR A 58 -13.52 13.01 1.83
C TYR A 58 -12.80 12.65 0.52
N MET A 59 -13.52 12.50 -0.60
CA MET A 59 -12.89 12.24 -1.90
C MET A 59 -12.02 13.42 -2.34
N ASP A 60 -12.44 14.66 -2.11
CA ASP A 60 -11.66 15.84 -2.49
C ASP A 60 -10.38 15.98 -1.65
N ILE A 61 -10.47 15.71 -0.34
CA ILE A 61 -9.30 15.64 0.56
C ILE A 61 -8.32 14.58 0.05
N PHE A 62 -8.77 13.33 -0.15
CA PHE A 62 -7.89 12.26 -0.60
C PHE A 62 -7.39 12.44 -2.04
N ASN A 63 -8.09 13.18 -2.90
CA ASN A 63 -7.58 13.50 -4.24
C ASN A 63 -6.43 14.52 -4.20
N ASN A 64 -6.57 15.56 -3.39
CA ASN A 64 -5.70 16.74 -3.44
C ASN A 64 -4.59 16.75 -2.38
N VAL A 65 -4.65 15.89 -1.37
CA VAL A 65 -3.62 15.83 -0.33
C VAL A 65 -2.24 15.52 -0.92
N LEU A 66 -1.26 16.33 -0.57
CA LEU A 66 0.12 16.20 -1.02
C LEU A 66 0.80 15.07 -0.25
N THR A 67 1.28 14.07 -0.98
CA THR A 67 1.93 12.86 -0.45
C THR A 67 3.39 12.82 -0.86
N MET A 68 4.24 12.21 -0.03
CA MET A 68 5.65 12.04 -0.30
C MET A 68 6.00 10.56 -0.44
N THR A 69 6.84 10.23 -1.42
CA THR A 69 7.37 8.87 -1.63
C THR A 69 8.85 8.92 -1.98
N SER A 70 9.63 7.94 -1.52
CA SER A 70 11.06 7.83 -1.81
C SER A 70 11.47 6.42 -2.19
N ASP A 71 12.47 6.31 -3.08
CA ASP A 71 13.20 5.08 -3.43
C ASP A 71 14.46 4.86 -2.55
N GLY A 72 14.79 5.83 -1.69
CA GLY A 72 15.99 5.88 -0.86
C GLY A 72 17.04 6.88 -1.32
N CYS A 73 17.00 7.35 -2.58
CA CYS A 73 17.90 8.37 -3.14
C CYS A 73 17.15 9.66 -3.51
N ASN A 74 15.92 9.54 -3.98
CA ASN A 74 15.07 10.62 -4.46
C ASN A 74 13.82 10.75 -3.60
N VAL A 75 13.24 11.95 -3.53
CA VAL A 75 11.92 12.19 -2.94
C VAL A 75 11.01 12.79 -4.00
N GLN A 76 9.85 12.18 -4.19
CA GLN A 76 8.79 12.68 -5.04
C GLN A 76 7.63 13.18 -4.18
N ALA A 77 7.20 14.42 -4.41
CA ALA A 77 5.97 14.98 -3.84
C ALA A 77 4.92 15.13 -4.96
N LEU A 78 3.76 14.52 -4.79
CA LEU A 78 2.61 14.59 -5.70
C LEU A 78 1.31 14.55 -4.90
N THR A 79 0.20 15.07 -5.45
CA THR A 79 -1.09 14.76 -4.83
C THR A 79 -1.35 13.26 -4.90
N CYS A 80 -2.08 12.73 -3.93
CA CYS A 80 -2.35 11.29 -3.84
C CYS A 80 -2.98 10.75 -5.15
N ARG A 81 -3.90 11.50 -5.75
CA ARG A 81 -4.46 11.18 -7.08
C ARG A 81 -3.40 11.17 -8.19
N GLN A 82 -2.51 12.16 -8.24
CA GLN A 82 -1.45 12.22 -9.25
C GLN A 82 -0.49 11.03 -9.14
N TYR A 83 -0.09 10.67 -7.91
CA TYR A 83 0.80 9.52 -7.69
C TYR A 83 0.13 8.20 -8.09
N LEU A 84 -1.12 7.97 -7.65
CA LEU A 84 -1.88 6.78 -8.01
C LEU A 84 -2.08 6.67 -9.53
N MET A 85 -2.41 7.76 -10.22
CA MET A 85 -2.51 7.78 -11.69
C MET A 85 -1.16 7.54 -12.39
N GLN A 86 -0.04 7.97 -11.80
CA GLN A 86 1.29 7.76 -12.37
C GLN A 86 1.78 6.30 -12.22
N LYS A 87 1.42 5.63 -11.12
CA LYS A 87 1.89 4.27 -10.80
C LYS A 87 0.92 3.17 -11.23
N TRP A 88 -0.39 3.43 -11.19
CA TRP A 88 -1.45 2.48 -11.52
C TRP A 88 -2.55 3.16 -12.37
N PRO A 89 -2.29 3.46 -13.66
CA PRO A 89 -3.21 4.26 -14.49
C PRO A 89 -4.59 3.64 -14.69
N ALA A 90 -4.70 2.30 -14.62
CA ALA A 90 -5.93 1.55 -14.91
C ALA A 90 -6.95 1.57 -13.74
N ASN A 91 -6.47 1.50 -12.49
CA ASN A 91 -7.31 1.26 -11.31
C ASN A 91 -6.95 2.15 -10.09
N GLY A 92 -5.88 2.95 -10.16
CA GLY A 92 -5.38 3.82 -9.08
C GLY A 92 -6.42 4.74 -8.46
N THR A 93 -7.30 5.33 -9.29
CA THR A 93 -8.38 6.20 -8.82
C THR A 93 -9.62 5.46 -8.32
N THR A 94 -9.78 4.18 -8.70
CA THR A 94 -10.94 3.36 -8.30
C THR A 94 -10.92 3.08 -6.80
N ILE A 95 -9.77 2.66 -6.24
CA ILE A 95 -9.64 2.47 -4.79
C ILE A 95 -9.80 3.82 -4.07
N LEU A 96 -9.11 4.86 -4.54
CA LEU A 96 -9.12 6.18 -3.91
C LEU A 96 -10.54 6.74 -3.76
N ALA A 97 -11.31 6.69 -4.84
CA ALA A 97 -12.71 7.09 -4.84
C ALA A 97 -13.55 6.22 -3.90
N ALA A 98 -13.34 4.91 -3.90
CA ALA A 98 -14.13 3.99 -3.09
C ALA A 98 -13.83 4.10 -1.58
N VAL A 99 -12.56 4.30 -1.18
CA VAL A 99 -12.18 4.65 0.20
C VAL A 99 -12.83 5.97 0.61
N GLY A 100 -12.79 7.00 -0.25
CA GLY A 100 -13.45 8.29 0.01
C GLY A 100 -14.98 8.19 0.14
N GLN A 101 -15.64 7.37 -0.68
CA GLN A 101 -17.09 7.13 -0.58
C GLN A 101 -17.46 6.34 0.68
N ASP A 102 -16.62 5.38 1.08
CA ASP A 102 -16.84 4.57 2.26
C ASP A 102 -16.73 5.38 3.56
N MET A 103 -16.01 6.51 3.56
CA MET A 103 -16.05 7.47 4.68
C MET A 103 -17.46 7.97 4.96
N LEU A 104 -18.24 8.20 3.90
CA LEU A 104 -19.58 8.78 3.95
C LEU A 104 -20.69 7.76 4.17
N ARG A 105 -20.56 6.56 3.57
CA ARG A 105 -21.67 5.60 3.45
C ARG A 105 -21.48 4.32 4.27
N GLY A 106 -20.23 3.87 4.43
CA GLY A 106 -19.88 2.58 5.00
C GLY A 106 -20.26 1.37 4.14
N ASN A 107 -19.46 0.30 4.25
CA ASN A 107 -19.64 -0.98 3.56
C ASN A 107 -19.66 -0.87 2.02
N ILE A 108 -18.72 -0.12 1.44
CA ILE A 108 -18.51 -0.13 -0.01
C ILE A 108 -17.96 -1.49 -0.48
N LYS A 109 -18.50 -1.96 -1.60
CA LYS A 109 -18.02 -3.08 -2.41
C LYS A 109 -17.75 -2.54 -3.81
N VAL A 110 -16.60 -2.88 -4.39
CA VAL A 110 -16.26 -2.58 -5.79
C VAL A 110 -16.13 -3.91 -6.53
N GLU A 111 -16.83 -4.02 -7.65
CA GLU A 111 -16.84 -5.22 -8.50
C GLU A 111 -16.60 -4.83 -9.94
N ALA A 112 -15.84 -5.68 -10.64
CA ALA A 112 -15.65 -5.66 -12.07
C ALA A 112 -15.82 -7.08 -12.62
N SER A 113 -15.62 -7.28 -13.92
CA SER A 113 -15.67 -8.60 -14.57
C SER A 113 -14.60 -9.59 -14.08
N ASP A 114 -13.49 -9.08 -13.53
CA ASP A 114 -12.26 -9.81 -13.23
C ASP A 114 -11.81 -9.70 -11.77
N TYR A 115 -12.48 -8.87 -10.96
CA TYR A 115 -12.19 -8.74 -9.53
C TYR A 115 -13.40 -8.30 -8.68
N THR A 116 -13.30 -8.57 -7.38
CA THR A 116 -14.17 -8.06 -6.33
C THR A 116 -13.31 -7.63 -5.15
N ILE A 117 -13.56 -6.43 -4.62
CA ILE A 117 -12.98 -5.94 -3.37
C ILE A 117 -14.09 -5.40 -2.47
N HIS A 118 -14.09 -5.83 -1.22
CA HIS A 118 -14.93 -5.26 -0.16
C HIS A 118 -14.13 -5.17 1.13
N TRP A 119 -14.56 -4.32 2.06
CA TRP A 119 -13.87 -4.17 3.33
C TRP A 119 -14.82 -3.87 4.49
N ARG A 120 -14.26 -3.99 5.69
CA ARG A 120 -14.93 -3.67 6.94
C ARG A 120 -13.98 -2.89 7.83
N LYS A 121 -14.44 -1.74 8.31
CA LYS A 121 -13.77 -0.94 9.34
C LYS A 121 -13.84 -1.68 10.68
N GLN A 122 -12.73 -1.67 11.40
CA GLN A 122 -12.60 -2.04 12.80
C GLN A 122 -11.89 -0.87 13.52
N PRO A 123 -12.00 -0.72 14.85
CA PRO A 123 -11.28 0.32 15.56
C PRO A 123 -9.77 0.27 15.28
N GLY A 124 -9.22 1.34 14.70
CA GLY A 124 -7.80 1.44 14.29
C GLY A 124 -7.36 0.55 13.13
N LYS A 125 -8.24 -0.29 12.56
CA LYS A 125 -7.84 -1.31 11.57
C LYS A 125 -8.84 -1.47 10.45
N TRP A 126 -8.35 -1.66 9.23
CA TRP A 126 -9.18 -1.94 8.07
C TRP A 126 -8.93 -3.36 7.57
N ARG A 127 -10.00 -4.12 7.33
CA ARG A 127 -9.90 -5.46 6.74
C ARG A 127 -10.53 -5.48 5.36
N PHE A 128 -9.73 -5.80 4.35
CA PHE A 128 -10.12 -5.94 2.95
C PHE A 128 -10.18 -7.42 2.59
N TRP A 129 -11.17 -7.79 1.81
CA TRP A 129 -11.28 -9.07 1.11
C TRP A 129 -11.17 -8.77 -0.38
N ILE A 130 -10.15 -9.33 -1.02
CA ILE A 130 -9.80 -9.05 -2.42
C ILE A 130 -9.74 -10.38 -3.15
N SER A 131 -10.52 -10.51 -4.22
CA SER A 131 -10.55 -11.69 -5.10
C SER A 131 -10.50 -11.30 -6.56
N GLY A 132 -9.84 -12.09 -7.39
CA GLY A 132 -9.71 -11.86 -8.83
C GLY A 132 -8.41 -12.45 -9.36
N PHE A 133 -7.99 -12.06 -10.56
CA PHE A 133 -6.69 -12.47 -11.08
C PHE A 133 -5.53 -11.99 -10.19
N ILE A 134 -4.52 -12.83 -10.01
CA ILE A 134 -3.40 -12.58 -9.10
C ILE A 134 -2.70 -11.22 -9.33
N HIS A 135 -2.56 -10.79 -10.58
CA HIS A 135 -1.91 -9.52 -10.92
C HIS A 135 -2.75 -8.33 -10.41
N THR A 136 -4.05 -8.35 -10.70
CA THR A 136 -5.04 -7.38 -10.20
C THR A 136 -5.09 -7.35 -8.68
N VAL A 137 -5.12 -8.51 -8.01
CA VAL A 137 -5.07 -8.61 -6.55
C VAL A 137 -3.79 -7.97 -5.99
N VAL A 138 -2.63 -8.22 -6.58
CA VAL A 138 -1.34 -7.63 -6.15
C VAL A 138 -1.33 -6.11 -6.36
N GLU A 139 -1.90 -5.58 -7.44
CA GLU A 139 -2.01 -4.13 -7.62
C GLU A 139 -2.90 -3.48 -6.55
N PHE A 140 -4.04 -4.09 -6.22
CA PHE A 140 -4.92 -3.61 -5.15
C PHE A 140 -4.19 -3.55 -3.79
N ILE A 141 -3.43 -4.60 -3.42
CA ILE A 141 -2.60 -4.59 -2.20
C ILE A 141 -1.59 -3.45 -2.23
N ARG A 142 -0.83 -3.32 -3.33
CA ARG A 142 0.24 -2.32 -3.44
C ARG A 142 -0.27 -0.89 -3.26
N GLN A 143 -1.41 -0.58 -3.88
CA GLN A 143 -2.07 0.72 -3.74
C GLN A 143 -2.55 0.96 -2.30
N LEU A 144 -3.22 -0.02 -1.69
CA LEU A 144 -3.69 0.07 -0.31
C LEU A 144 -2.54 0.25 0.67
N VAL A 145 -1.48 -0.55 0.57
CA VAL A 145 -0.27 -0.47 1.41
C VAL A 145 0.40 0.90 1.26
N TRP A 146 0.52 1.42 0.04
CA TRP A 146 1.05 2.77 -0.18
C TRP A 146 0.14 3.86 0.42
N MET A 147 -1.18 3.76 0.23
CA MET A 147 -2.15 4.69 0.84
C MET A 147 -2.06 4.67 2.37
N GLY A 148 -1.94 3.49 3.00
CA GLY A 148 -1.77 3.37 4.44
C GLY A 148 -0.45 3.92 4.98
N SER A 149 0.60 4.00 4.14
CA SER A 149 1.85 4.69 4.49
C SER A 149 1.73 6.21 4.45
N VAL A 150 1.05 6.79 3.45
CA VAL A 150 1.01 8.26 3.24
C VAL A 150 -0.21 8.97 3.82
N LEU A 151 -1.34 8.27 4.00
CA LEU A 151 -2.60 8.80 4.54
C LEU A 151 -2.76 8.40 6.02
N ARG A 152 -1.74 8.68 6.84
CA ARG A 152 -1.70 8.34 8.28
C ARG A 152 -1.24 9.53 9.14
N PRO A 153 -1.64 9.61 10.43
CA PRO A 153 -1.16 10.63 11.36
C PRO A 153 0.37 10.71 11.46
N SER A 154 0.89 11.94 11.51
CA SER A 154 2.29 12.19 11.90
C SER A 154 2.35 12.32 13.42
N PRO A 155 3.22 11.57 14.12
CA PRO A 155 3.35 11.68 15.58
C PRO A 155 3.72 13.09 16.06
N GLU A 156 4.52 13.82 15.26
CA GLU A 156 5.05 15.12 15.64
C GLU A 156 4.97 16.14 14.48
N LYS A 157 4.91 17.42 14.83
CA LYS A 157 4.85 18.55 13.91
C LYS A 157 6.26 18.92 13.45
N GLY A 158 6.49 19.03 12.15
CA GLY A 158 7.76 19.44 11.54
C GLY A 158 8.85 18.37 11.54
N VAL A 159 8.61 17.20 12.13
CA VAL A 159 9.51 16.04 12.05
C VAL A 159 9.14 15.18 10.85
N LEU A 160 10.10 14.91 9.98
CA LEU A 160 9.92 14.02 8.84
C LEU A 160 10.03 12.56 9.29
N TYR A 161 8.99 11.77 9.03
CA TYR A 161 9.00 10.32 9.24
C TYR A 161 9.06 9.54 7.91
N ARG A 162 9.88 8.50 7.87
CA ARG A 162 9.76 7.40 6.89
C ARG A 162 8.75 6.40 7.41
N SER A 163 7.73 6.10 6.60
CA SER A 163 6.81 4.99 6.82
C SER A 163 7.32 3.76 6.06
N TYR A 164 7.55 2.69 6.80
CA TYR A 164 7.90 1.37 6.28
C TYR A 164 6.72 0.42 6.50
N PRO A 165 5.99 0.04 5.45
CA PRO A 165 4.97 -1.00 5.54
C PRO A 165 5.63 -2.37 5.73
N LYS A 166 5.21 -3.10 6.77
CA LYS A 166 5.60 -4.50 7.03
C LYS A 166 4.37 -5.37 6.81
N CYS A 167 4.48 -6.37 5.93
CA CYS A 167 3.39 -7.28 5.61
C CYS A 167 3.73 -8.70 6.07
N GLU A 168 2.90 -9.28 6.91
CA GLU A 168 3.10 -10.58 7.56
C GLU A 168 1.97 -11.54 7.18
N LEU A 169 2.33 -12.73 6.68
CA LEU A 169 1.36 -13.78 6.37
C LEU A 169 0.90 -14.45 7.67
N SER A 170 -0.38 -14.30 7.98
CA SER A 170 -1.03 -14.82 9.19
C SER A 170 -1.51 -16.26 8.97
N ILE A 171 -0.58 -17.21 8.80
CA ILE A 171 -0.93 -18.65 8.76
C ILE A 171 -1.24 -19.13 10.18
N GLN A 172 -2.36 -19.83 10.38
CA GLN A 172 -2.67 -20.55 11.63
C GLN A 172 -1.96 -21.91 11.75
N SER A 173 -1.04 -22.24 10.83
CA SER A 173 -0.33 -23.52 10.75
C SER A 173 1.15 -23.25 10.60
N GLU A 174 1.95 -23.81 11.49
CA GLU A 174 3.41 -23.75 11.41
C GLU A 174 3.91 -24.46 10.14
N GLN A 175 4.94 -23.88 9.52
CA GLN A 175 5.74 -24.45 8.42
C GLN A 175 4.97 -25.04 7.24
N ILE A 176 4.32 -24.17 6.46
CA ILE A 176 3.86 -24.52 5.12
C ILE A 176 5.01 -24.28 4.13
N ALA A 177 5.53 -25.36 3.53
CA ALA A 177 6.50 -25.29 2.44
C ALA A 177 5.97 -24.40 1.30
N ALA A 178 6.83 -23.53 0.78
CA ALA A 178 6.41 -22.42 -0.06
C ALA A 178 5.62 -22.85 -1.31
N SER A 179 5.93 -24.01 -1.90
CA SER A 179 5.18 -24.62 -3.00
C SER A 179 3.69 -24.83 -2.72
N LYS A 180 3.30 -25.08 -1.46
CA LYS A 180 1.88 -25.22 -1.05
C LYS A 180 1.14 -23.89 -0.94
N ILE A 181 1.83 -22.74 -0.91
CA ILE A 181 1.18 -21.41 -0.84
C ILE A 181 0.36 -21.14 -2.11
N LEU A 182 0.77 -21.70 -3.26
CA LEU A 182 0.03 -21.57 -4.51
C LEU A 182 -1.27 -22.37 -4.52
N ASP A 183 -1.24 -23.59 -4.00
CA ASP A 183 -2.44 -24.41 -3.88
C ASP A 183 -3.38 -23.90 -2.79
N LEU A 184 -2.83 -23.24 -1.76
CA LEU A 184 -3.64 -22.55 -0.76
C LEU A 184 -4.35 -21.33 -1.33
N ALA A 185 -3.74 -20.42 -2.10
CA ALA A 185 -4.52 -19.31 -2.68
C ALA A 185 -5.60 -19.73 -3.69
N LYS A 186 -5.45 -20.91 -4.32
CA LYS A 186 -6.49 -21.51 -5.17
C LYS A 186 -7.69 -22.06 -4.38
N THR A 187 -7.53 -22.35 -3.08
CA THR A 187 -8.51 -23.12 -2.29
C THR A 187 -8.95 -22.47 -0.97
N ASN A 188 -8.16 -21.54 -0.43
CA ASN A 188 -8.31 -20.87 0.84
C ASN A 188 -7.97 -19.38 0.70
N SER A 189 -8.72 -18.52 1.38
CA SER A 189 -8.34 -17.11 1.48
C SER A 189 -7.07 -16.96 2.32
N LEU A 190 -5.98 -16.48 1.73
CA LEU A 190 -4.75 -16.21 2.50
C LEU A 190 -4.93 -14.94 3.34
N TYR A 191 -4.56 -15.02 4.62
CA TYR A 191 -4.69 -13.91 5.57
C TYR A 191 -3.36 -13.19 5.74
N TYR A 192 -3.35 -11.87 5.54
CA TYR A 192 -2.17 -11.02 5.71
C TYR A 192 -2.47 -9.87 6.67
N THR A 193 -1.46 -9.49 7.45
CA THR A 193 -1.51 -8.33 8.34
C THR A 193 -0.44 -7.33 7.90
N VAL A 194 -0.83 -6.06 7.71
CA VAL A 194 0.08 -4.95 7.39
C VAL A 194 0.19 -4.04 8.60
N THR A 195 1.41 -3.81 9.07
CA THR A 195 1.75 -2.83 10.10
C THR A 195 2.69 -1.77 9.51
N TYR A 196 2.86 -0.64 10.20
CA TYR A 196 3.72 0.46 9.74
C TYR A 196 4.67 0.89 10.84
N SER A 197 5.97 0.69 10.65
CA SER A 197 6.97 1.36 11.49
C SER A 197 7.25 2.76 10.94
N LEU A 198 7.33 3.74 11.85
CA LEU A 198 7.81 5.09 11.55
C LEU A 198 9.23 5.25 12.10
N GLU A 199 10.12 5.80 11.28
CA GLU A 199 11.47 6.20 11.70
C GLU A 199 11.65 7.69 11.41
N VAL A 200 12.27 8.41 12.35
CA VAL A 200 12.64 9.82 12.16
C VAL A 200 13.74 9.91 11.10
N VAL A 201 13.59 10.83 10.15
CA VAL A 201 14.68 11.22 9.25
C VAL A 201 15.44 12.36 9.91
N GLU A 202 16.66 12.08 10.36
CA GLU A 202 17.54 13.13 10.86
C GLU A 202 17.89 14.12 9.73
N PRO A 203 17.87 15.45 9.99
CA PRO A 203 18.21 16.44 8.98
C PRO A 203 19.71 16.42 8.70
N SER A 204 20.07 15.93 7.52
CA SER A 204 21.44 15.97 7.00
C SER A 204 21.81 17.40 6.60
N ILE A 205 22.88 17.92 7.20
CA ILE A 205 23.33 19.32 7.08
C ILE A 205 23.77 19.69 5.65
N ASN A 206 24.15 18.70 4.84
CA ASN A 206 24.76 18.88 3.52
C ASN A 206 23.92 18.35 2.34
N GLU A 207 22.76 17.76 2.60
CA GLU A 207 21.87 17.25 1.54
C GLU A 207 20.72 18.24 1.33
N GLY A 208 20.08 18.20 0.14
CA GLY A 208 19.05 19.16 -0.24
C GLY A 208 17.73 19.00 0.54
N THR A 209 17.74 19.27 1.84
CA THR A 209 16.65 19.07 2.82
C THR A 209 15.82 20.34 3.08
N CYS A 210 16.18 21.47 2.45
CA CYS A 210 15.50 22.77 2.60
C CYS A 210 14.00 22.78 2.27
N TRP A 211 13.47 21.74 1.63
CA TRP A 211 12.04 21.55 1.38
C TRP A 211 11.29 20.95 2.58
N GLN A 212 11.96 20.31 3.54
CA GLN A 212 11.31 19.65 4.69
C GLN A 212 10.41 20.61 5.50
N PRO A 213 10.82 21.87 5.81
CA PRO A 213 9.99 22.81 6.56
C PRO A 213 8.72 23.28 5.81
N LEU A 214 8.57 22.98 4.52
CA LEU A 214 7.34 23.27 3.76
C LEU A 214 6.17 22.35 4.16
N PHE A 215 6.46 21.25 4.88
CA PHE A 215 5.49 20.26 5.29
C PHE A 215 5.27 20.31 6.81
N GLN A 216 4.05 20.57 7.25
CA GLN A 216 3.74 20.71 8.68
C GLN A 216 3.78 19.37 9.43
N TYR A 217 3.41 18.28 8.78
CA TYR A 217 3.34 16.92 9.32
C TYR A 217 3.84 15.93 8.24
N PRO A 218 5.14 15.92 7.93
CA PRO A 218 5.64 15.15 6.79
C PRO A 218 5.79 13.66 7.07
N ILE A 219 5.06 12.84 6.31
CA ILE A 219 5.29 11.39 6.22
C ILE A 219 5.62 11.00 4.78
N MET A 220 6.65 10.20 4.64
CA MET A 220 7.15 9.68 3.37
C MET A 220 6.96 8.17 3.33
N ALA A 221 6.25 7.65 2.33
CA ALA A 221 6.32 6.22 2.03
C ALA A 221 7.75 5.89 1.55
N TYR A 222 8.48 5.07 2.31
CA TYR A 222 9.85 4.72 1.99
C TYR A 222 9.90 3.35 1.31
N ARG A 223 10.47 3.29 0.10
CA ARG A 223 10.53 2.11 -0.77
C ARG A 223 9.20 1.32 -0.80
N PRO A 224 8.03 1.97 -1.03
CA PRO A 224 6.76 1.26 -1.07
C PRO A 224 6.77 0.20 -2.19
N PRO A 225 5.97 -0.86 -2.06
CA PRO A 225 5.92 -1.93 -3.05
C PRO A 225 5.26 -1.46 -4.35
N ILE A 226 6.04 -0.91 -5.26
CA ILE A 226 5.60 -0.47 -6.58
C ILE A 226 5.83 -1.63 -7.57
N ALA A 227 5.04 -1.72 -8.64
CA ALA A 227 5.39 -2.58 -9.76
C ALA A 227 6.76 -2.17 -10.34
N ARG A 228 7.62 -3.15 -10.65
CA ARG A 228 8.73 -2.88 -11.59
C ARG A 228 8.10 -2.34 -12.88
N ARG A 229 8.71 -1.30 -13.47
CA ARG A 229 8.39 -0.96 -14.86
C ARG A 229 8.69 -2.20 -15.70
N ALA A 230 7.82 -2.51 -16.66
CA ALA A 230 8.29 -3.33 -17.77
C ALA A 230 9.46 -2.58 -18.39
N ASP A 231 10.64 -3.20 -18.44
CA ASP A 231 11.81 -2.59 -19.03
C ASP A 231 11.46 -2.22 -20.47
N SER A 232 11.53 -0.92 -20.76
CA SER A 232 11.31 -0.40 -22.10
C SER A 232 12.57 -0.71 -22.91
N TYR A 233 12.74 -1.96 -23.31
CA TYR A 233 13.72 -2.34 -24.31
C TYR A 233 13.28 -1.76 -25.65
N GLN A 234 13.61 -0.49 -25.83
CA GLN A 234 13.93 0.11 -27.12
C GLN A 234 15.43 0.36 -27.11
N ASP A 235 16.21 -0.62 -27.58
CA ASP A 235 16.92 -0.54 -28.86
C ASP A 235 17.55 -1.91 -29.22
#